data_AF-A0A2V8QJD3-F1
#
_entry.id   AF-A0A2V8QJD3-F1
#
_cell.length_a   1.000
_cell.length_b   1.000
_cell.length_c   1.000
_cell.angle_alpha   90.00
_cell.angle_beta   90.00
_cell.angle_gamma   90.00
#
_symmetry.space_group_name_H-M   'P 1'
#
loop_
_entity.id
_entity.type
_entity.pdbx_description
1 polymer ?
#
loop_
_entity_poly.entity_id
_entity_poly.type
_entity_poly.pdbx_seq_one_letter_code
_entity_poly.pdbx_strand_id
1 'polypeptide(L)'
;MIAFSVVSTFATNKGSVAIRDTVSPAKRNELVSKLRSISGLTKLSFDADGFLRLGADSSERGSHGARELLKNAVSGENIVVIEDASSRADVAFCRVVMGRWTKANSALSAFVVLIDFSDFHQLTGDQQARAAFDVGWGFLHELDHVVADSQDAETEDSLGECEAHINEMRHELGLPLRSNYFFTALSMQTDPNFGTRLVRLAFEQRDPHTDRTRRFWLIWDSTVVGGLIASKQTAAVRATPLTRK
;
A
#
# COMPACT_ATOMS: atom_id res chain seq x y z
N MET A 1 -9.78 -6.70 -26.42
CA MET A 1 -9.31 -8.01 -25.95
C MET A 1 -7.79 -7.99 -26.10
N ILE A 2 -7.05 -7.72 -25.03
CA ILE A 2 -5.58 -7.61 -25.07
C ILE A 2 -5.01 -8.98 -24.71
N ALA A 3 -4.28 -9.59 -25.65
CA ALA A 3 -3.59 -10.86 -25.44
C ALA A 3 -2.26 -10.59 -24.71
N PHE A 4 -1.99 -11.33 -23.63
CA PHE A 4 -0.86 -11.11 -22.73
C PHE A 4 0.34 -12.02 -23.08
N SER A 5 1.55 -11.46 -23.13
CA SER A 5 2.80 -12.20 -23.38
C SER A 5 3.61 -12.55 -22.12
N VAL A 6 3.29 -11.97 -20.95
CA VAL A 6 4.02 -12.25 -19.69
C VAL A 6 3.56 -13.57 -19.04
N VAL A 7 2.39 -14.10 -19.44
CA VAL A 7 1.75 -15.27 -18.80
C VAL A 7 2.44 -16.60 -19.17
N SER A 8 3.27 -16.65 -20.21
CA SER A 8 3.79 -17.93 -20.71
C SER A 8 4.88 -18.57 -19.83
N THR A 9 5.33 -17.91 -18.75
CA THR A 9 6.54 -18.34 -18.01
C THR A 9 6.29 -18.69 -16.53
N PHE A 10 5.04 -18.74 -16.04
CA PHE A 10 4.74 -19.28 -14.70
C PHE A 10 4.69 -20.81 -14.71
N ALA A 11 5.67 -21.46 -15.37
CA ALA A 11 5.75 -22.92 -15.50
C ALA A 11 6.28 -23.61 -14.23
N THR A 12 6.54 -22.86 -13.15
CA THR A 12 7.02 -23.39 -11.88
C THR A 12 5.88 -23.47 -10.86
N ASN A 13 5.77 -24.59 -10.14
CA ASN A 13 4.81 -24.79 -9.03
C ASN A 13 5.17 -23.97 -7.77
N LYS A 14 5.63 -22.73 -7.94
CA LYS A 14 5.98 -21.83 -6.84
C LYS A 14 5.35 -20.47 -7.09
N GLY A 15 4.91 -19.86 -6.00
CA GLY A 15 4.48 -18.48 -5.95
C GLY A 15 5.55 -17.56 -6.48
N SER A 16 5.13 -16.38 -6.88
CA SER A 16 6.04 -15.38 -7.42
C SER A 16 5.37 -14.02 -7.42
N VAL A 17 6.18 -12.98 -7.27
CA VAL A 17 5.76 -11.59 -7.47
C VAL A 17 6.33 -11.15 -8.80
N ALA A 18 5.46 -10.75 -9.74
CA ALA A 18 5.84 -10.25 -11.05
C ALA A 18 5.31 -8.84 -11.27
N ILE A 19 5.96 -8.05 -12.10
CA ILE A 19 5.53 -6.70 -12.49
C ILE A 19 5.33 -6.62 -14.00
N ARG A 20 4.21 -6.02 -14.44
CA ARG A 20 3.91 -5.90 -15.86
C ARG A 20 4.90 -4.98 -16.59
N ASP A 21 5.17 -5.29 -17.84
CA ASP A 21 5.94 -4.48 -18.80
C ASP A 21 5.38 -3.06 -18.96
N THR A 22 4.06 -2.90 -18.81
CA THR A 22 3.39 -1.60 -18.83
C THR A 22 3.78 -0.68 -17.67
N VAL A 23 4.30 -1.21 -16.55
CA VAL A 23 4.80 -0.38 -15.44
C VAL A 23 6.15 0.22 -15.83
N SER A 24 6.22 1.55 -15.91
CA SER A 24 7.41 2.26 -16.37
C SER A 24 8.64 1.97 -15.49
N PRO A 25 9.88 2.03 -16.04
CA PRO A 25 11.10 1.81 -15.27
C PRO A 25 11.22 2.73 -14.05
N ALA A 26 10.75 3.98 -14.14
CA ALA A 26 10.77 4.92 -13.03
C ALA A 26 9.90 4.45 -11.86
N LYS A 27 8.67 4.00 -12.13
CA LYS A 27 7.74 3.47 -11.11
C LYS A 27 8.25 2.17 -10.50
N ARG A 28 8.83 1.28 -11.31
CA ARG A 28 9.50 0.06 -10.82
C ARG A 28 10.62 0.40 -9.84
N ASN A 29 11.48 1.35 -10.21
CA ASN A 29 12.59 1.79 -9.37
C ASN A 29 12.12 2.48 -8.09
N GLU A 30 11.04 3.27 -8.16
CA GLU A 30 10.41 3.87 -7.00
C GLU A 30 9.94 2.80 -6.01
N LEU A 31 9.13 1.84 -6.46
CA LEU A 31 8.65 0.74 -5.63
C LEU A 31 9.80 -0.07 -5.03
N VAL A 32 10.77 -0.49 -5.84
CA VAL A 32 11.95 -1.24 -5.37
C VAL A 32 12.74 -0.44 -4.34
N SER A 33 12.96 0.85 -4.58
CA SER A 33 13.69 1.72 -3.64
C SER A 33 12.97 1.80 -2.28
N LYS A 34 11.64 1.94 -2.29
CA LYS A 34 10.84 1.94 -1.05
C LYS A 34 10.89 0.60 -0.33
N LEU A 35 10.70 -0.51 -1.05
CA LEU A 35 10.77 -1.85 -0.46
C LEU A 35 12.15 -2.16 0.11
N ARG A 36 13.24 -1.72 -0.54
CA ARG A 36 14.61 -1.82 0.01
C ARG A 36 14.75 -1.04 1.30
N SER A 37 14.25 0.20 1.33
CA SER A 37 14.30 1.04 2.54
C SER A 37 13.51 0.45 3.70
N ILE A 38 12.34 -0.13 3.42
CA ILE A 38 11.46 -0.73 4.44
C ILE A 38 12.04 -2.05 4.93
N SER A 39 12.40 -2.96 4.03
CA SER A 39 12.81 -4.33 4.38
C SER A 39 14.30 -4.45 4.75
N GLY A 40 15.17 -3.55 4.27
CA GLY A 40 16.61 -3.72 4.39
C GLY A 40 17.23 -4.70 3.38
N LEU A 41 16.47 -5.22 2.42
CA LEU A 41 16.98 -6.14 1.38
C LEU A 41 17.72 -5.37 0.28
N THR A 42 19.02 -5.15 0.45
CA THR A 42 19.81 -4.27 -0.46
C THR A 42 19.83 -4.73 -1.92
N LYS A 43 19.72 -6.04 -2.17
CA LYS A 43 19.69 -6.66 -3.49
C LYS A 43 18.28 -7.04 -3.98
N LEU A 44 17.24 -6.35 -3.52
CA LEU A 44 15.86 -6.55 -4.01
C LEU A 44 15.67 -5.89 -5.38
N SER A 45 15.25 -6.61 -6.41
CA SER A 45 15.03 -6.02 -7.76
C SER A 45 14.07 -6.86 -8.60
N PHE A 46 13.48 -6.26 -9.64
CA PHE A 46 12.85 -7.04 -10.70
C PHE A 46 13.90 -7.48 -11.73
N ASP A 47 13.87 -8.73 -12.17
CA ASP A 47 14.73 -9.22 -13.25
C ASP A 47 14.21 -8.82 -14.64
N ALA A 48 14.89 -9.30 -15.69
CA ALA A 48 14.56 -8.99 -17.08
C ALA A 48 13.15 -9.48 -17.49
N ASP A 49 12.66 -10.54 -16.84
CA ASP A 49 11.33 -11.12 -17.07
C ASP A 49 10.26 -10.46 -16.17
N GLY A 50 10.66 -9.51 -15.32
CA GLY A 50 9.77 -8.79 -14.43
C GLY A 50 9.47 -9.51 -13.11
N PHE A 51 10.20 -10.56 -12.75
CA PHE A 51 10.02 -11.25 -11.47
C PHE A 51 10.83 -10.59 -10.36
N LEU A 52 10.23 -10.44 -9.19
CA LEU A 52 10.88 -9.93 -8.00
C LEU A 52 11.91 -10.96 -7.51
N ARG A 53 13.16 -10.52 -7.38
CA ARG A 53 14.28 -11.29 -6.84
C ARG A 53 14.69 -10.68 -5.51
N LEU A 54 14.82 -11.55 -4.52
CA LEU A 54 15.36 -11.23 -3.21
C LEU A 54 16.79 -11.74 -3.18
N GLY A 55 17.78 -10.84 -3.12
CA GLY A 55 19.15 -11.26 -2.85
C GLY A 55 19.32 -11.73 -1.40
N ALA A 56 20.35 -12.55 -1.15
CA ALA A 56 20.67 -13.03 0.20
C ALA A 56 21.14 -11.91 1.16
N ASP A 57 21.62 -10.79 0.62
CA ASP A 57 22.18 -9.69 1.39
C ASP A 57 21.06 -8.82 1.99
N SER A 58 20.89 -8.94 3.30
CA SER A 58 20.08 -8.04 4.11
C SER A 58 20.98 -7.18 5.00
N SER A 59 20.61 -5.92 5.22
CA SER A 59 21.20 -5.14 6.31
C SER A 59 20.56 -5.50 7.64
N GLU A 60 21.28 -5.31 8.75
CA GLU A 60 20.68 -5.32 10.10
C GLU A 60 19.61 -4.22 10.28
N ARG A 61 19.63 -3.20 9.40
CA ARG A 61 18.62 -2.15 9.32
C ARG A 61 17.46 -2.64 8.44
N GLY A 62 16.23 -2.31 8.80
CA GLY A 62 15.03 -2.69 8.05
C GLY A 62 14.07 -3.57 8.85
N SER A 63 12.80 -3.57 8.49
CA SER A 63 11.75 -4.36 9.11
C SER A 63 11.93 -5.86 8.83
N HIS A 64 12.00 -6.66 9.90
CA HIS A 64 11.98 -8.11 9.83
C HIS A 64 10.64 -8.61 9.26
N GLY A 65 9.51 -8.08 9.75
CA GLY A 65 8.18 -8.44 9.23
C GLY A 65 8.08 -8.22 7.72
N ALA A 66 8.56 -7.09 7.21
CA ALA A 66 8.53 -6.81 5.77
C ALA A 66 9.41 -7.77 4.96
N ARG A 67 10.57 -8.20 5.49
CA ARG A 67 11.43 -9.20 4.82
C ARG A 67 10.74 -10.54 4.71
N GLU A 68 10.16 -11.04 5.81
CA GLU A 68 9.49 -12.34 5.80
C GLU A 68 8.23 -12.30 4.94
N LEU A 69 7.46 -11.20 4.94
CA LEU A 69 6.32 -11.04 4.03
C LEU A 69 6.74 -11.13 2.56
N LEU A 70 7.79 -10.41 2.15
CA LEU A 70 8.29 -10.45 0.78
C LEU A 70 8.82 -11.85 0.40
N LYS A 71 9.53 -12.50 1.31
CA LYS A 71 10.04 -13.87 1.12
C LYS A 71 8.90 -14.87 0.95
N ASN A 72 7.90 -14.81 1.82
CA ASN A 72 6.71 -15.66 1.74
C ASN A 72 5.93 -15.43 0.45
N ALA A 73 5.82 -14.18 -0.01
CA ALA A 73 5.22 -13.89 -1.31
C ALA A 73 5.97 -14.51 -2.50
N VAL A 74 7.31 -14.46 -2.46
CA VAL A 74 8.15 -14.99 -3.55
C VAL A 74 8.26 -16.52 -3.52
N SER A 75 8.08 -17.18 -2.37
CA SER A 75 8.18 -18.64 -2.25
C SER A 75 6.86 -19.37 -2.00
N GLY A 76 5.75 -18.65 -1.84
CA GLY A 76 4.45 -19.18 -1.44
C GLY A 76 3.71 -19.94 -2.54
N GLU A 77 2.39 -19.97 -2.47
CA GLU A 77 1.52 -20.70 -3.43
C GLU A 77 0.70 -19.75 -4.31
N ASN A 78 0.85 -18.44 -4.12
CA ASN A 78 0.12 -17.42 -4.84
C ASN A 78 1.03 -16.71 -5.86
N ILE A 79 0.45 -16.38 -7.00
CA ILE A 79 1.10 -15.53 -8.01
C ILE A 79 0.55 -14.12 -7.86
N VAL A 80 1.42 -13.15 -7.62
CA VAL A 80 1.07 -11.74 -7.46
C VAL A 80 1.60 -10.98 -8.66
N VAL A 81 0.72 -10.29 -9.37
CA VAL A 81 1.07 -9.46 -10.53
C VAL A 81 0.84 -7.99 -10.20
N ILE A 82 1.88 -7.18 -10.27
CA ILE A 82 1.80 -5.73 -10.07
C ILE A 82 1.45 -5.07 -11.40
N GLU A 83 0.43 -4.22 -11.37
CA GLU A 83 -0.05 -3.46 -12.52
C GLU A 83 -0.19 -1.97 -12.17
N ASP A 84 0.22 -1.12 -13.11
CA ASP A 84 0.07 0.32 -13.00
C ASP A 84 -1.41 0.69 -13.21
N ALA A 85 -1.99 1.29 -12.18
CA ALA A 85 -3.36 1.77 -12.17
C ALA A 85 -3.43 3.30 -12.10
N SER A 86 -2.35 4.01 -12.45
CA SER A 86 -2.34 5.46 -12.36
C SER A 86 -3.49 6.13 -13.11
N SER A 87 -4.11 7.10 -12.44
CA SER A 87 -5.28 7.86 -12.90
C SER A 87 -6.57 7.03 -13.05
N ARG A 88 -6.63 5.82 -12.47
CA ARG A 88 -7.86 5.04 -12.45
C ARG A 88 -8.75 5.49 -11.30
N ALA A 89 -9.93 5.99 -11.65
CA ALA A 89 -10.91 6.47 -10.68
C ALA A 89 -11.45 5.38 -9.73
N ASP A 90 -11.20 4.09 -9.98
CA ASP A 90 -11.66 2.97 -9.16
C ASP A 90 -10.59 2.38 -8.21
N VAL A 91 -9.40 2.97 -8.16
CA VAL A 91 -8.29 2.56 -7.29
C VAL A 91 -7.87 3.78 -6.46
N ALA A 92 -7.90 3.64 -5.14
CA ALA A 92 -7.38 4.64 -4.21
C ALA A 92 -6.04 4.15 -3.67
N PHE A 93 -4.93 4.72 -4.12
CA PHE A 93 -3.56 4.28 -3.81
C PHE A 93 -3.22 2.86 -4.30
N CYS A 94 -3.81 1.83 -3.70
CA CYS A 94 -3.58 0.43 -4.02
C CYS A 94 -4.89 -0.37 -3.95
N ARG A 95 -4.92 -1.52 -4.63
CA ARG A 95 -6.00 -2.50 -4.50
C ARG A 95 -5.55 -3.86 -5.00
N VAL A 96 -5.82 -4.92 -4.24
CA VAL A 96 -5.73 -6.29 -4.72
C VAL A 96 -7.05 -6.78 -5.33
N VAL A 97 -6.96 -7.52 -6.44
CA VAL A 97 -8.09 -8.23 -7.03
C VAL A 97 -7.66 -9.65 -7.43
N MET A 98 -8.61 -10.59 -7.42
CA MET A 98 -8.36 -11.93 -7.92
C MET A 98 -8.15 -11.90 -9.45
N GLY A 99 -7.01 -12.43 -9.90
CA GLY A 99 -6.68 -12.62 -11.29
C GLY A 99 -7.42 -13.82 -11.90
N ARG A 100 -7.46 -13.87 -13.23
CA ARG A 100 -8.01 -15.01 -13.97
C ARG A 100 -6.97 -15.51 -14.97
N TRP A 101 -6.74 -16.82 -14.96
CA TRP A 101 -5.90 -17.47 -15.94
C TRP A 101 -6.60 -17.51 -17.30
N THR A 102 -5.87 -17.15 -18.36
CA THR A 102 -6.36 -17.28 -19.74
C THR A 102 -6.36 -18.73 -20.23
N LYS A 103 -5.59 -19.61 -19.58
CA LYS A 103 -5.55 -21.06 -19.84
C LYS A 103 -5.73 -21.81 -18.51
N ALA A 104 -6.63 -22.78 -18.47
CA ALA A 104 -7.21 -23.38 -17.27
C ALA A 104 -6.28 -24.29 -16.42
N ASN A 105 -4.95 -24.22 -16.59
CA ASN A 105 -4.04 -25.26 -16.08
C ASN A 105 -3.04 -24.79 -15.01
N SER A 106 -3.23 -23.61 -14.40
CA SER A 106 -2.45 -23.27 -13.21
C SER A 106 -3.23 -23.68 -11.96
N ALA A 107 -2.60 -24.50 -11.11
CA ALA A 107 -3.12 -24.84 -9.79
C ALA A 107 -3.00 -23.67 -8.79
N LEU A 108 -2.22 -22.64 -9.14
CA LEU A 108 -1.93 -21.52 -8.24
C LEU A 108 -2.97 -20.40 -8.42
N SER A 109 -3.40 -19.82 -7.30
CA SER A 109 -4.22 -18.62 -7.30
C SER A 109 -3.41 -17.43 -7.81
N ALA A 110 -4.01 -16.62 -8.67
CA ALA A 110 -3.40 -15.39 -9.17
C ALA A 110 -4.11 -14.18 -8.54
N PHE A 111 -3.33 -13.20 -8.14
CA PHE A 111 -3.77 -11.93 -7.60
C PHE A 111 -3.12 -10.81 -8.41
N VAL A 112 -3.85 -9.73 -8.62
CA VAL A 112 -3.34 -8.52 -9.29
C VAL A 112 -3.37 -7.39 -8.28
N VAL A 113 -2.20 -6.84 -7.97
CA VAL A 113 -2.04 -5.65 -7.14
C VAL A 113 -1.99 -4.44 -8.08
N LEU A 114 -3.07 -3.67 -8.06
CA LEU A 114 -3.22 -2.42 -8.77
C LEU A 114 -2.62 -1.31 -7.91
N ILE A 115 -1.70 -0.53 -8.46
CA ILE A 115 -1.06 0.60 -7.76
C ILE A 115 -1.28 1.89 -8.56
N ASP A 116 -1.95 2.87 -7.96
CA ASP A 116 -1.93 4.24 -8.45
C ASP A 116 -0.71 4.98 -7.88
N PHE A 117 0.39 4.95 -8.61
CA PHE A 117 1.61 5.66 -8.23
C PHE A 117 1.42 7.18 -8.14
N SER A 118 0.47 7.75 -8.88
CA SER A 118 0.23 9.18 -8.91
C SER A 118 -0.47 9.66 -7.65
N ASP A 119 -1.34 8.84 -7.06
CA ASP A 119 -2.02 9.13 -5.79
C ASP A 119 -1.02 9.32 -4.65
N PHE A 120 0.04 8.50 -4.58
CA PHE A 120 1.09 8.66 -3.57
C PHE A 120 1.85 9.99 -3.68
N HIS A 121 1.90 10.59 -4.88
CA HIS A 121 2.52 11.90 -5.09
C HIS A 121 1.60 13.07 -4.72
N GLN A 122 0.30 12.81 -4.49
CA GLN A 122 -0.65 13.80 -3.97
C GLN A 122 -0.62 13.92 -2.44
N LEU A 123 0.15 13.08 -1.76
CA LEU A 123 0.24 13.06 -0.30
C LEU A 123 1.06 14.23 0.24
N THR A 124 0.45 14.97 1.17
CA THR A 124 1.03 16.09 1.91
C THR A 124 0.90 15.87 3.42
N GLY A 125 1.32 16.85 4.23
CA GLY A 125 1.29 16.78 5.69
C GLY A 125 2.67 16.49 6.30
N ASP A 126 2.66 15.90 7.49
CA ASP A 126 3.87 15.68 8.29
C ASP A 126 4.84 14.72 7.60
N GLN A 127 6.14 15.03 7.65
CA GLN A 127 7.17 14.22 7.01
C GLN A 127 7.18 12.77 7.54
N GLN A 128 6.97 12.61 8.84
CA GLN A 128 6.95 11.31 9.50
C GLN A 128 5.76 10.45 9.06
N ALA A 129 4.58 11.06 8.87
CA ALA A 129 3.41 10.36 8.34
C ALA A 129 3.64 9.93 6.88
N ARG A 130 4.24 10.79 6.05
CA ARG A 130 4.60 10.43 4.67
C ARG A 130 5.67 9.33 4.58
N ALA A 131 6.60 9.28 5.51
CA ALA A 131 7.56 8.18 5.60
C ALA A 131 6.90 6.85 6.00
N ALA A 132 5.77 6.91 6.72
CA ALA A 132 4.96 5.77 7.14
C ALA A 132 3.88 5.36 6.13
N PHE A 133 3.68 6.14 5.06
CA PHE A 133 2.65 5.88 4.05
C PHE A 133 3.15 6.32 2.66
N ASP A 134 3.74 5.37 1.95
CA ASP A 134 4.18 5.53 0.57
C ASP A 134 3.90 4.25 -0.24
N VAL A 135 4.28 4.24 -1.51
CA VAL A 135 4.01 3.13 -2.43
C VAL A 135 4.57 1.78 -1.94
N GLY A 136 5.66 1.79 -1.16
CA GLY A 136 6.19 0.56 -0.57
C GLY A 136 5.27 0.00 0.51
N TRP A 137 4.78 0.87 1.40
CA TRP A 137 3.81 0.50 2.42
C TRP A 137 2.47 0.05 1.82
N GLY A 138 1.98 0.77 0.82
CA GLY A 138 0.76 0.38 0.10
C GLY A 138 0.89 -0.99 -0.56
N PHE A 139 2.03 -1.27 -1.21
CA PHE A 139 2.26 -2.60 -1.79
C PHE A 139 2.34 -3.70 -0.74
N LEU A 140 3.03 -3.47 0.39
CA LEU A 140 3.13 -4.46 1.47
C LEU A 140 1.76 -4.76 2.10
N HIS A 141 0.90 -3.76 2.24
CA HIS A 141 -0.48 -3.92 2.71
C HIS A 141 -1.26 -4.89 1.80
N GLU A 142 -1.29 -4.62 0.49
CA GLU A 142 -1.95 -5.53 -0.47
C GLU A 142 -1.33 -6.92 -0.51
N LEU A 143 -0.01 -7.00 -0.29
CA LEU A 143 0.70 -8.27 -0.26
C LEU A 143 0.34 -9.11 0.98
N ASP A 144 0.11 -8.46 2.12
CA ASP A 144 -0.30 -9.11 3.37
C ASP A 144 -1.67 -9.76 3.22
N HIS A 145 -2.64 -9.11 2.55
CA HIS A 145 -3.91 -9.75 2.20
C HIS A 145 -3.72 -11.05 1.41
N VAL A 146 -2.74 -11.11 0.50
CA VAL A 146 -2.52 -12.31 -0.33
C VAL A 146 -1.75 -13.40 0.41
N VAL A 147 -0.80 -13.03 1.26
CA VAL A 147 0.11 -13.99 1.91
C VAL A 147 -0.44 -14.49 3.24
N ALA A 148 -1.07 -13.60 4.02
CA ALA A 148 -1.54 -13.88 5.36
C ALA A 148 -3.07 -14.03 5.45
N ASP A 149 -3.81 -13.80 4.34
CA ASP A 149 -5.28 -13.77 4.31
C ASP A 149 -5.88 -12.76 5.32
N SER A 150 -5.10 -11.74 5.67
CA SER A 150 -5.47 -10.75 6.66
C SER A 150 -6.59 -9.85 6.14
N GLN A 151 -7.44 -9.39 7.05
CA GLN A 151 -8.57 -8.53 6.70
C GLN A 151 -8.34 -7.07 7.10
N ASP A 152 -8.89 -6.17 6.30
CA ASP A 152 -9.00 -4.75 6.62
C ASP A 152 -9.99 -4.48 7.76
N ALA A 153 -9.97 -3.25 8.28
CA ALA A 153 -11.00 -2.83 9.22
C ALA A 153 -12.37 -2.78 8.54
N GLU A 154 -13.36 -3.46 9.13
CA GLU A 154 -14.76 -3.33 8.72
C GLU A 154 -15.48 -2.16 9.41
N THR A 155 -14.94 -1.70 10.55
CA THR A 155 -15.57 -0.70 11.42
C THR A 155 -14.58 0.39 11.84
N GLU A 156 -15.07 1.59 12.09
CA GLU A 156 -14.24 2.77 12.44
C GLU A 156 -13.35 2.59 13.68
N ASP A 157 -13.79 1.78 14.64
CA ASP A 157 -13.08 1.53 15.91
C ASP A 157 -12.01 0.43 15.81
N SER A 158 -11.82 -0.16 14.62
CA SER A 158 -10.83 -1.21 14.37
C SER A 158 -9.76 -0.74 13.39
N LEU A 159 -8.54 -1.25 13.54
CA LEU A 159 -7.47 -1.11 12.56
C LEU A 159 -7.51 -2.20 11.48
N GLY A 160 -8.08 -3.37 11.78
CA GLY A 160 -7.95 -4.56 10.95
C GLY A 160 -6.63 -5.30 11.20
N GLU A 161 -6.60 -6.58 10.83
CA GLU A 161 -5.44 -7.45 10.98
C GLU A 161 -4.29 -7.01 10.08
N CYS A 162 -4.62 -6.66 8.84
CA CYS A 162 -3.63 -6.23 7.86
C CYS A 162 -2.86 -5.00 8.37
N GLU A 163 -3.58 -3.96 8.81
CA GLU A 163 -2.94 -2.75 9.33
C GLU A 163 -2.17 -3.00 10.64
N ALA A 164 -2.58 -3.97 11.46
CA ALA A 164 -1.83 -4.37 12.65
C ALA A 164 -0.45 -4.92 12.27
N HIS A 165 -0.38 -5.85 11.30
CA HIS A 165 0.90 -6.36 10.78
C HIS A 165 1.77 -5.24 10.19
N ILE A 166 1.18 -4.34 9.39
CA ILE A 166 1.93 -3.22 8.81
C ILE A 166 2.42 -2.26 9.91
N ASN A 167 1.64 -2.03 10.97
CA ASN A 167 2.09 -1.24 12.11
C ASN A 167 3.23 -1.90 12.89
N GLU A 168 3.27 -3.22 13.02
CA GLU A 168 4.43 -3.91 13.59
C GLU A 168 5.69 -3.65 12.76
N MET A 169 5.58 -3.73 11.42
CA MET A 169 6.69 -3.40 10.52
C MET A 169 7.15 -1.93 10.65
N ARG A 170 6.21 -0.99 10.80
CA ARG A 170 6.55 0.43 11.05
C ARG A 170 7.21 0.63 12.41
N HIS A 171 6.73 -0.09 13.43
CA HIS A 171 7.30 -0.05 14.78
C HIS A 171 8.76 -0.50 14.79
N GLU A 172 9.10 -1.58 14.07
CA GLU A 172 10.48 -2.05 13.89
C GLU A 172 11.42 -0.98 13.30
N LEU A 173 10.88 -0.05 12.52
CA LEU A 173 11.62 1.05 11.89
C LEU A 173 11.59 2.35 12.71
N GLY A 174 10.92 2.37 13.86
CA GLY A 174 10.71 3.59 14.63
C GLY A 174 9.90 4.64 13.86
N LEU A 175 8.96 4.21 13.02
CA LEU A 175 8.03 5.10 12.32
C LEU A 175 6.73 5.26 13.11
N PRO A 176 5.97 6.35 12.87
CA PRO A 176 4.62 6.48 13.39
C PRO A 176 3.69 5.35 12.91
N LEU A 177 2.79 4.93 13.79
CA LEU A 177 1.80 3.89 13.54
C LEU A 177 0.50 4.51 13.08
N ARG A 178 -0.21 3.89 12.14
CA ARG A 178 -1.54 4.34 11.75
C ARG A 178 -2.49 4.14 12.93
N SER A 179 -3.11 5.21 13.39
CA SER A 179 -4.01 5.20 14.56
C SER A 179 -5.47 4.92 14.21
N ASN A 180 -5.86 5.17 12.97
CA ASN A 180 -7.19 4.88 12.44
C ASN A 180 -7.08 4.35 11.01
N TYR A 181 -7.86 3.32 10.69
CA TYR A 181 -7.92 2.81 9.32
C TYR A 181 -8.60 3.83 8.40
N PHE A 182 -9.76 4.37 8.79
CA PHE A 182 -10.47 5.34 7.96
C PHE A 182 -9.90 6.76 8.08
N PHE A 183 -9.93 7.50 6.96
CA PHE A 183 -9.55 8.92 6.96
C PHE A 183 -10.70 9.79 7.51
N THR A 184 -10.39 11.03 7.88
CA THR A 184 -11.39 12.02 8.32
C THR A 184 -11.41 13.19 7.35
N ALA A 185 -12.60 13.65 6.95
CA ALA A 185 -12.74 14.87 6.15
C ALA A 185 -12.36 16.11 6.97
N LEU A 186 -11.54 16.98 6.37
CA LEU A 186 -11.26 18.29 6.92
C LEU A 186 -12.42 19.22 6.60
N SER A 187 -13.11 19.70 7.64
CA SER A 187 -14.14 20.72 7.49
C SER A 187 -13.49 22.07 7.20
N MET A 188 -13.09 22.31 5.95
CA MET A 188 -12.86 23.66 5.47
C MET A 188 -14.21 24.30 5.20
N GLN A 189 -14.39 25.57 5.55
CA GLN A 189 -15.56 26.31 5.08
C GLN A 189 -15.53 26.25 3.56
N THR A 190 -16.45 25.48 2.99
CA THR A 190 -16.57 25.28 1.55
C THR A 190 -16.93 26.62 0.94
N ASP A 191 -15.92 27.32 0.42
CA ASP A 191 -16.18 28.28 -0.64
C ASP A 191 -16.76 27.48 -1.81
N PRO A 192 -17.99 27.75 -2.25
CA PRO A 192 -18.63 27.00 -3.33
C PRO A 192 -17.86 27.06 -4.65
N ASN A 193 -16.87 27.96 -4.78
CA ASN A 193 -15.98 28.05 -5.93
C ASN A 193 -14.75 27.13 -5.84
N PHE A 194 -14.46 26.54 -4.67
CA PHE A 194 -13.33 25.62 -4.47
C PHE A 194 -13.84 24.17 -4.38
N GLY A 195 -13.51 23.38 -5.41
CA GLY A 195 -13.91 21.97 -5.51
C GLY A 195 -13.09 21.00 -4.65
N THR A 196 -12.14 21.48 -3.84
CA THR A 196 -11.22 20.62 -3.09
C THR A 196 -11.91 19.95 -1.90
N ARG A 197 -11.62 18.67 -1.68
CA ARG A 197 -12.15 17.91 -0.53
C ARG A 197 -11.00 17.26 0.22
N LEU A 198 -10.36 18.05 1.07
CA LEU A 198 -9.24 17.56 1.84
C LEU A 198 -9.68 16.55 2.90
N VAL A 199 -8.93 15.46 2.99
CA VAL A 199 -9.07 14.44 4.02
C VAL A 199 -7.73 14.24 4.71
N ARG A 200 -7.76 13.67 5.91
CA ARG A 200 -6.56 13.37 6.68
C ARG A 200 -6.57 11.97 7.27
N LEU A 201 -5.39 11.40 7.42
CA LEU A 201 -5.16 10.13 8.11
C LEU A 201 -4.19 10.36 9.28
N ALA A 202 -4.52 9.80 10.44
CA ALA A 202 -3.80 10.02 11.68
C ALA A 202 -2.74 8.93 11.91
N PHE A 203 -1.52 9.37 12.21
CA PHE A 203 -0.44 8.52 12.67
C PHE A 203 0.03 8.94 14.06
N GLU A 204 0.46 7.99 14.88
CA GLU A 204 0.88 8.23 16.25
C GLU A 204 2.22 7.57 16.57
N GLN A 205 3.03 8.24 17.37
CA GLN A 205 4.30 7.70 17.85
C GLN A 205 4.50 8.06 19.31
N ARG A 206 4.81 7.06 20.14
CA ARG A 206 5.17 7.26 21.54
C ARG A 206 6.63 7.71 21.62
N ASP A 207 6.86 8.83 22.28
CA ASP A 207 8.20 9.33 22.57
C ASP A 207 8.80 8.49 23.70
N PRO A 208 9.93 7.77 23.46
CA PRO A 208 10.48 6.83 24.44
C PRO A 208 11.06 7.52 25.68
N HIS A 209 11.32 8.82 25.63
CA HIS A 209 11.90 9.57 26.75
C HIS A 209 10.86 10.28 27.60
N THR A 210 9.78 10.74 26.99
CA THR A 210 8.75 11.55 27.68
C THR A 210 7.45 10.82 27.93
N ASP A 211 7.30 9.61 27.38
CA ASP A 211 6.07 8.82 27.38
C ASP A 211 4.87 9.49 26.68
N ARG A 212 5.10 10.62 26.02
CA ARG A 212 4.06 11.37 25.32
C ARG A 212 3.82 10.80 23.93
N THR A 213 2.56 10.63 23.58
CA THR A 213 2.15 10.30 22.21
C THR A 213 2.13 11.57 21.37
N ARG A 214 2.90 11.58 20.28
CA ARG A 214 2.83 12.62 19.25
C ARG A 214 1.95 12.13 18.09
N ARG A 215 1.13 13.02 17.55
CA ARG A 215 0.26 12.73 16.41
C ARG A 215 0.75 13.48 15.17
N PHE A 216 0.76 12.76 14.05
CA PHE A 216 1.16 13.23 12.73
C PHE A 216 0.00 13.04 11.75
N TRP A 217 -0.09 13.90 10.75
CA TRP A 217 -1.17 13.91 9.78
C TRP A 217 -0.65 13.71 8.38
N LEU A 218 -1.23 12.74 7.68
CA LEU A 218 -1.15 12.61 6.24
C LEU A 218 -2.39 13.27 5.63
N ILE A 219 -2.24 14.07 4.58
CA ILE A 219 -3.34 14.87 3.99
C ILE A 219 -3.34 14.74 2.48
N TRP A 220 -4.51 14.61 1.87
CA TRP A 220 -4.68 14.64 0.41
C TRP A 220 -6.06 15.18 0.02
N ASP A 221 -6.23 15.51 -1.27
CA ASP A 221 -7.51 15.88 -1.84
C ASP A 221 -8.24 14.64 -2.37
N SER A 222 -9.38 14.31 -1.78
CA SER A 222 -10.21 13.18 -2.17
C SER A 222 -10.92 13.35 -3.52
N THR A 223 -10.84 14.54 -4.14
CA THR A 223 -11.30 14.75 -5.52
C THR A 223 -10.24 14.43 -6.57
N VAL A 224 -8.98 14.40 -6.17
CA VAL A 224 -7.83 14.11 -7.05
C VAL A 224 -7.42 12.65 -6.91
N VAL A 225 -7.36 12.14 -5.68
CA VAL A 225 -7.05 10.73 -5.40
C VAL A 225 -8.23 9.84 -5.79
N GLY A 226 -7.96 8.76 -6.53
CA GLY A 226 -8.97 7.84 -7.06
C GLY A 226 -9.80 7.14 -5.98
N GLY A 227 -10.87 6.44 -6.39
CA GLY A 227 -11.66 5.55 -5.53
C GLY A 227 -12.63 6.23 -4.55
N LEU A 228 -12.67 7.56 -4.48
CA LEU A 228 -13.41 8.30 -3.44
C LEU A 228 -14.72 8.95 -3.91
N ILE A 229 -15.21 8.62 -5.12
CA ILE A 229 -16.47 9.20 -5.65
C ILE A 229 -17.71 8.54 -5.00
N ALA A 230 -18.09 9.12 -3.85
CA ALA A 230 -19.42 9.45 -3.30
C ALA A 230 -20.59 8.43 -3.27
N SER A 231 -20.59 7.29 -3.95
CA SER A 231 -21.79 6.43 -4.01
C SER A 231 -21.69 5.07 -3.30
N LYS A 232 -20.53 4.71 -2.74
CA LYS A 232 -20.37 3.46 -1.96
C LYS A 232 -19.56 3.55 -0.66
N GLN A 233 -19.08 4.73 -0.26
CA GLN A 233 -18.49 4.94 1.07
C GLN A 233 -19.40 5.84 1.91
N THR A 234 -20.55 5.31 2.31
CA THR A 234 -21.42 5.92 3.34
C THR A 234 -20.87 5.71 4.77
N ALA A 235 -19.74 5.01 4.92
CA ALA A 235 -19.22 4.57 6.21
C ALA A 235 -17.93 5.28 6.68
N ALA A 236 -17.41 6.29 5.96
CA ALA A 236 -16.07 6.82 6.25
C ALA A 236 -15.95 8.35 6.39
N VAL A 237 -17.05 9.11 6.42
CA VAL A 237 -16.98 10.58 6.50
C VAL A 237 -17.67 11.08 7.76
N ARG A 238 -16.87 11.38 8.80
CA ARG A 238 -17.32 12.22 9.91
C ARG A 238 -16.85 13.66 9.71
N ALA A 239 -17.79 14.58 9.59
CA ALA A 239 -17.54 15.99 9.84
C ALA A 239 -17.34 16.18 11.34
N THR A 240 -16.16 16.62 11.78
CA THR A 240 -15.95 16.98 13.20
C THR A 240 -16.35 18.45 13.38
N PRO A 241 -17.31 18.80 14.24
CA PRO A 241 -17.58 20.20 14.56
C PRO A 241 -16.38 20.79 15.32
N LEU A 242 -15.91 21.96 14.88
CA LEU A 242 -14.89 22.73 15.61
C LEU A 242 -15.50 23.25 16.92
N THR A 243 -15.09 22.72 18.06
CA THR A 243 -15.26 23.39 19.36
C THR A 243 -14.23 24.50 19.49
N ARG A 244 -14.69 25.75 19.45
CA ARG A 244 -13.86 26.92 19.79
C ARG A 244 -13.50 26.88 21.28
N LYS A 245 -12.21 27.00 21.60
CA LYS A 245 -11.75 27.50 22.90
C LYS A 245 -11.58 29.01 22.80
#